data_AF-A0A925RZ60-F1
#
_entry.id   AF-A0A925RZ60-F1
#
_cell.length_a   1.000
_cell.length_b   1.000
_cell.length_c   1.000
_cell.angle_alpha   90.00
_cell.angle_beta   90.00
_cell.angle_gamma   90.00
#
_symmetry.space_group_name_H-M   'P 1'
#
loop_
_entity.id
_entity.type
_entity.pdbx_description
1 polymer ?
#
loop_
_entity_poly.entity_id
_entity_poly.type
_entity_poly.pdbx_seq_one_letter_code
_entity_poly.pdbx_strand_id
1 'polypeptide(L)'
;MAAEKNRSVSNAIGADATLGARAAGGALVTMGGQLAKIAVQFGGIIVLARLLSPGDYGLLAMVVAIVGVGEVLRDFGLSSAAVQASSVSRAQRDNLFWINALIGLLLSVAVFAAAAAIAAFYREPLLRDIAQAIAPTFLINGLTTQYRAQLVRELRFGRLAFADVCGQLAGLAAAVAA
;
A
#
# COMPACT_ATOMS: atom_id res chain seq x y z
N MET A 1 -32.88 -21.74 -35.71
CA MET A 1 -31.79 -20.78 -36.03
C MET A 1 -32.08 -19.35 -35.56
N ALA A 2 -33.25 -18.75 -35.84
CA ALA A 2 -33.56 -17.37 -35.41
C ALA A 2 -33.74 -17.20 -33.87
N ALA A 3 -34.35 -18.19 -33.19
CA ALA A 3 -34.56 -18.14 -31.73
C ALA A 3 -33.26 -18.21 -30.91
N GLU A 4 -32.23 -18.86 -31.46
CA GLU A 4 -30.92 -19.05 -30.82
C GLU A 4 -30.06 -17.78 -30.91
N LYS A 5 -30.12 -17.10 -32.07
CA LYS A 5 -29.53 -15.76 -32.28
C LYS A 5 -30.17 -14.70 -31.39
N ASN A 6 -31.47 -14.79 -31.12
CA ASN A 6 -32.16 -13.83 -30.24
C ASN A 6 -31.79 -14.03 -28.76
N ARG A 7 -31.57 -15.29 -28.34
CA ARG A 7 -31.05 -15.61 -27.00
C ARG A 7 -29.60 -15.14 -26.81
N SER A 8 -28.74 -15.29 -27.81
CA SER A 8 -27.34 -14.84 -27.71
C SER A 8 -27.23 -13.32 -27.60
N VAL A 9 -28.06 -12.58 -28.36
CA VAL A 9 -28.09 -11.11 -28.31
C VAL A 9 -28.67 -10.63 -26.97
N SER A 10 -29.75 -11.24 -26.47
CA SER A 10 -30.33 -10.89 -25.17
C SER A 10 -29.38 -11.18 -23.99
N ASN A 11 -28.61 -12.27 -24.04
CA ASN A 11 -27.60 -12.59 -23.03
C ASN A 11 -26.42 -11.62 -23.05
N ALA A 12 -25.98 -11.18 -24.24
CA ALA A 12 -24.92 -10.18 -24.36
C ALA A 12 -25.34 -8.83 -23.77
N ILE A 13 -26.54 -8.34 -24.11
CA ILE A 13 -27.08 -7.06 -23.60
C ILE A 13 -27.28 -7.12 -22.07
N GLY A 14 -27.74 -8.25 -21.54
CA GLY A 14 -27.86 -8.46 -20.09
C GLY A 14 -26.50 -8.50 -19.38
N ALA A 15 -25.49 -9.14 -19.99
CA ALA A 15 -24.14 -9.19 -19.45
C ALA A 15 -23.50 -7.79 -19.40
N ASP A 16 -23.65 -6.96 -20.44
CA ASP A 16 -23.09 -5.61 -20.52
C ASP A 16 -23.72 -4.67 -19.47
N ALA A 17 -25.04 -4.72 -19.28
CA ALA A 17 -25.72 -3.95 -18.23
C ALA A 17 -25.28 -4.39 -16.82
N THR A 18 -25.02 -5.68 -16.63
CA THR A 18 -24.55 -6.24 -15.35
C THR A 18 -23.08 -5.92 -15.07
N LEU A 19 -22.24 -5.87 -16.11
CA LEU A 19 -20.83 -5.44 -16.02
C LEU A 19 -20.73 -3.96 -15.69
N GLY A 20 -21.53 -3.11 -16.34
CA GLY A 20 -21.59 -1.67 -16.05
C GLY A 20 -22.01 -1.38 -14.61
N ALA A 21 -23.06 -2.04 -14.12
CA ALA A 21 -23.52 -1.88 -12.73
C ALA A 21 -22.47 -2.36 -11.70
N ARG A 22 -21.77 -3.46 -11.98
CA ARG A 22 -20.69 -3.96 -11.11
C ARG A 22 -19.45 -3.06 -11.15
N ALA A 23 -19.10 -2.50 -12.30
CA ALA A 23 -18.02 -1.53 -12.44
C ALA A 23 -18.35 -0.23 -11.69
N ALA A 24 -19.57 0.29 -11.82
CA ALA A 24 -20.03 1.47 -11.10
C ALA A 24 -20.04 1.24 -9.57
N GLY A 25 -20.54 0.08 -9.11
CA GLY A 25 -20.50 -0.29 -7.69
C GLY A 25 -19.07 -0.41 -7.15
N GLY A 26 -18.16 -1.04 -7.90
CA GLY A 26 -16.74 -1.14 -7.55
C GLY A 26 -16.04 0.23 -7.50
N ALA A 27 -16.36 1.12 -8.44
CA ALA A 27 -15.84 2.49 -8.47
C ALA A 27 -16.31 3.29 -7.25
N LEU A 28 -17.60 3.24 -6.92
CA LEU A 28 -18.15 3.92 -5.73
C LEU A 28 -17.51 3.42 -4.43
N VAL A 29 -17.32 2.11 -4.27
CA VAL A 29 -16.65 1.52 -3.11
C VAL A 29 -15.18 1.96 -3.04
N THR A 30 -14.49 2.01 -4.18
CA THR A 30 -13.09 2.45 -4.24
C THR A 30 -12.96 3.92 -3.90
N MET A 31 -13.84 4.77 -4.43
CA MET A 31 -13.88 6.21 -4.11
C MET A 31 -14.19 6.44 -2.64
N GLY A 32 -15.19 5.76 -2.09
CA GLY A 32 -15.52 5.83 -0.66
C GLY A 32 -14.36 5.37 0.23
N GLY A 33 -13.71 4.26 -0.12
CA GLY A 33 -12.53 3.77 0.59
C GLY A 33 -11.34 4.74 0.51
N GLN A 34 -11.11 5.35 -0.64
CA GLN A 34 -10.05 6.33 -0.83
C GLN A 34 -10.30 7.60 -0.02
N LEU A 35 -11.54 8.11 -0.01
CA LEU A 35 -11.93 9.25 0.81
C LEU A 35 -11.78 8.96 2.31
N ALA A 36 -12.18 7.76 2.75
CA ALA A 36 -12.00 7.34 4.13
C ALA A 36 -10.50 7.28 4.51
N LYS A 37 -9.67 6.70 3.65
CA LYS A 37 -8.21 6.66 3.84
C LYS A 37 -7.60 8.07 3.91
N ILE A 38 -8.00 8.97 3.02
CA ILE A 38 -7.56 10.37 3.05
C ILE A 38 -7.98 11.03 4.36
N ALA A 39 -9.25 10.87 4.78
CA ALA A 39 -9.75 11.47 6.01
C ALA A 39 -8.98 10.97 7.25
N VAL A 40 -8.71 9.66 7.34
CA VAL A 40 -7.91 9.08 8.43
C VAL A 40 -6.47 9.59 8.39
N GLN A 41 -5.84 9.64 7.21
CA GLN A 41 -4.48 10.14 7.06
C GLN A 41 -4.37 11.63 7.44
N PHE A 42 -5.33 12.45 7.00
CA PHE A 42 -5.37 13.87 7.33
C PHE A 42 -5.63 14.10 8.83
N GLY A 43 -6.57 13.35 9.42
CA GLY A 43 -6.81 13.36 10.86
C GLY A 43 -5.56 12.95 11.65
N GLY A 44 -4.86 11.91 11.20
CA GLY A 44 -3.60 11.47 11.77
C GLY A 44 -2.52 12.56 11.74
N ILE A 45 -2.38 13.26 10.62
CA ILE A 45 -1.46 14.42 10.51
C ILE A 45 -1.80 15.50 11.54
N ILE A 46 -3.08 15.85 11.70
CA ILE A 46 -3.51 16.86 12.67
C ILE A 46 -3.21 16.42 14.11
N VAL A 47 -3.47 15.15 14.43
CA VAL A 47 -3.18 14.58 15.77
C VAL A 47 -1.68 14.59 16.02
N LEU A 48 -0.86 14.08 15.09
CA LEU A 48 0.59 14.08 15.21
C LEU A 48 1.15 15.50 15.33
N ALA A 49 0.63 16.46 14.58
CA ALA A 49 1.07 17.86 14.65
C ALA A 49 0.76 18.53 16.00
N ARG A 50 -0.19 17.97 16.79
CA ARG A 50 -0.48 18.43 18.15
C ARG A 50 0.32 17.70 19.22
N LEU A 51 0.66 16.43 18.99
CA LEU A 51 1.42 15.60 19.92
C LEU A 51 2.93 15.81 19.81
N LEU A 52 3.43 16.00 18.59
CA LEU A 52 4.85 16.19 18.32
C LEU A 52 5.21 17.67 18.41
N SER A 53 6.42 17.95 18.89
CA SER A 53 6.99 19.28 18.73
C SER A 53 7.27 19.56 17.24
N PRO A 54 7.35 20.84 16.82
CA PRO A 54 7.74 21.19 15.45
C PRO A 54 9.09 20.58 15.03
N GLY A 55 10.01 20.37 15.99
CA GLY A 55 11.29 19.71 15.77
C GLY A 55 11.12 18.24 15.39
N ASP A 56 10.37 17.48 16.19
CA ASP A 56 10.14 16.04 15.95
C ASP A 56 9.42 15.78 14.63
N TYR A 57 8.50 16.66 14.25
CA TYR A 57 7.82 16.59 12.96
C TYR A 57 8.80 16.78 11.80
N GLY A 58 9.80 17.65 11.96
CA GLY A 58 10.89 17.83 11.01
C GLY A 58 11.75 16.57 10.87
N LEU A 59 12.09 15.92 11.97
CA LEU A 59 12.84 14.65 11.96
C LEU A 59 12.10 13.56 11.20
N LEU A 60 10.81 13.40 11.49
CA LEU A 60 9.96 12.44 10.79
C LEU A 60 9.92 12.72 9.29
N ALA A 61 9.75 13.98 8.89
CA ALA A 61 9.72 14.35 7.47
C ALA A 61 11.04 14.01 6.74
N MET A 62 12.19 14.20 7.39
CA MET A 62 13.50 13.84 6.83
C MET A 62 13.62 12.33 6.59
N VAL A 63 13.22 11.51 7.56
CA VAL A 63 13.27 10.04 7.39
C VAL A 63 12.24 9.56 6.38
N VAL A 64 11.02 10.09 6.40
CA VAL A 64 9.97 9.73 5.43
C VAL A 64 10.39 10.04 4.00
N ALA A 65 11.12 11.14 3.76
CA ALA A 65 11.64 11.44 2.43
C ALA A 65 12.62 10.36 1.93
N ILE A 66 13.56 9.92 2.77
CA ILE A 66 14.51 8.85 2.44
C ILE A 66 13.77 7.53 2.23
N VAL A 67 12.87 7.19 3.14
CA VAL A 67 12.11 5.93 3.10
C VAL A 67 11.22 5.88 1.86
N GLY A 68 10.62 7.00 1.47
CA GLY A 68 9.79 7.11 0.27
C GLY A 68 10.55 6.73 -1.01
N VAL A 69 11.81 7.18 -1.15
CA VAL A 69 12.67 6.77 -2.27
C VAL A 69 12.94 5.27 -2.23
N GLY A 70 13.24 4.74 -1.04
CA GLY A 70 13.42 3.29 -0.85
C GLY A 70 12.18 2.49 -1.23
N GLU A 71 10.98 2.96 -0.92
CA GLU A 71 9.72 2.25 -1.22
C GLU A 71 9.44 2.21 -2.73
N VAL A 72 9.78 3.26 -3.47
CA VAL A 72 9.71 3.25 -4.94
C VAL A 72 10.65 2.20 -5.52
N LEU A 73 11.88 2.12 -5.02
CA LEU A 73 12.85 1.09 -5.43
C LEU A 73 12.39 -0.30 -5.05
N ARG A 74 11.75 -0.44 -3.89
CA ARG A 74 11.24 -1.71 -3.36
C ARG A 74 10.13 -2.28 -4.22
N ASP A 75 9.18 -1.45 -4.63
CA ASP A 75 8.05 -1.87 -5.44
C ASP A 75 8.46 -2.14 -6.89
N PHE A 76 9.42 -1.38 -7.42
CA PHE A 76 10.02 -1.50 -8.76
C PHE A 76 9.02 -1.81 -9.90
N GLY A 77 7.76 -1.36 -9.77
CA GLY A 77 6.68 -1.63 -10.73
C GLY A 77 6.18 -3.08 -10.73
N LEU A 78 6.70 -3.96 -9.88
CA LEU A 78 6.40 -5.38 -9.85
C LEU A 78 4.93 -5.63 -9.45
N SER A 79 4.41 -4.83 -8.52
CA SER A 79 3.00 -4.82 -8.15
C SER A 79 2.08 -4.42 -9.30
N SER A 80 2.46 -3.38 -10.04
CA SER A 80 1.68 -2.88 -11.16
C SER A 80 1.66 -3.87 -12.32
N ALA A 81 2.82 -4.46 -12.65
CA ALA A 81 2.93 -5.54 -13.63
C ALA A 81 2.09 -6.75 -13.22
N ALA A 82 2.15 -7.13 -11.93
CA ALA A 82 1.35 -8.20 -11.38
C ALA A 82 -0.15 -7.87 -11.42
N VAL A 83 -0.60 -6.62 -11.29
CA VAL A 83 -2.04 -6.28 -11.41
C VAL A 83 -2.50 -6.30 -12.87
N GLN A 84 -1.68 -5.81 -13.80
CA GLN A 84 -2.04 -5.65 -15.22
C GLN A 84 -1.95 -6.95 -16.03
N ALA A 85 -1.18 -7.94 -15.57
CA ALA A 85 -1.02 -9.21 -16.28
C ALA A 85 -2.37 -9.95 -16.44
N SER A 86 -2.70 -10.33 -17.68
CA SER A 86 -3.96 -11.00 -18.04
C SER A 86 -4.22 -12.27 -17.22
N SER A 87 -3.16 -13.06 -16.98
CA SER A 87 -3.17 -14.21 -16.09
C SER A 87 -1.84 -14.29 -15.33
N VAL A 88 -1.90 -14.76 -14.09
CA VAL A 88 -0.70 -15.02 -13.27
C VAL A 88 -0.92 -16.37 -12.59
N SER A 89 -0.04 -17.33 -12.88
CA SER A 89 -0.10 -18.67 -12.29
C SER A 89 0.22 -18.62 -10.79
N ARG A 90 -0.15 -19.66 -10.05
CA ARG A 90 0.20 -19.78 -8.63
C ARG A 90 1.72 -19.69 -8.40
N ALA A 91 2.50 -20.41 -9.21
CA ALA A 91 3.96 -20.38 -9.13
C ALA A 91 4.54 -18.98 -9.38
N GLN A 92 4.01 -18.24 -10.37
CA GLN A 92 4.42 -16.85 -10.59
C GLN A 92 4.05 -15.96 -9.40
N ARG A 93 2.89 -16.18 -8.79
CA ARG A 93 2.49 -15.43 -7.60
C ARG A 93 3.41 -15.68 -6.41
N ASP A 94 3.81 -16.92 -6.19
CA ASP A 94 4.71 -17.30 -5.11
C ASP A 94 6.10 -16.72 -5.35
N ASN A 95 6.59 -16.74 -6.59
CA ASN A 95 7.85 -16.10 -6.98
C ASN A 95 7.81 -14.59 -6.74
N LEU A 96 6.73 -13.91 -7.16
CA LEU A 96 6.55 -12.46 -6.93
C LEU A 96 6.53 -12.12 -5.44
N PHE A 97 5.94 -12.97 -4.59
CA PHE A 97 5.98 -12.80 -3.14
C PHE A 97 7.41 -12.88 -2.61
N TRP A 98 8.17 -13.93 -2.97
CA TRP A 98 9.54 -14.10 -2.49
C TRP A 98 10.50 -13.02 -2.99
N ILE A 99 10.34 -12.56 -4.23
CA ILE A 99 11.12 -11.44 -4.77
C ILE A 99 10.85 -10.16 -3.97
N ASN A 100 9.58 -9.81 -3.74
CA ASN A 100 9.21 -8.63 -2.96
C ASN A 100 9.69 -8.72 -1.51
N ALA A 101 9.60 -9.90 -0.89
CA ALA A 101 10.08 -10.14 0.47
C ALA A 101 11.60 -9.99 0.56
N LEU A 102 12.34 -10.54 -0.41
CA LEU A 102 13.80 -10.43 -0.46
C LEU A 102 14.24 -8.99 -0.68
N ILE A 103 13.64 -8.26 -1.62
CA ILE A 103 13.95 -6.84 -1.84
C ILE A 103 13.64 -6.02 -0.59
N GLY A 104 12.48 -6.26 0.05
CA GLY A 104 12.11 -5.62 1.31
C GLY A 104 13.10 -5.91 2.44
N LEU A 105 13.58 -7.15 2.55
CA LEU A 105 14.60 -7.54 3.53
C LEU A 105 15.93 -6.83 3.27
N LEU A 106 16.40 -6.83 2.02
CA LEU A 106 17.66 -6.21 1.63
C LEU A 106 17.64 -4.69 1.90
N LEU A 107 16.55 -4.02 1.54
CA LEU A 107 16.39 -2.58 1.82
C LEU A 107 16.27 -2.31 3.31
N SER A 108 15.58 -3.15 4.06
CA SER A 108 15.50 -3.06 5.52
C SER A 108 16.88 -3.11 6.16
N VAL A 109 17.68 -4.12 5.82
CA VAL A 109 19.06 -4.26 6.32
C VAL A 109 19.94 -3.10 5.87
N ALA A 110 19.84 -2.68 4.60
CA ALA A 110 20.62 -1.58 4.07
C ALA A 110 20.33 -0.26 4.80
N VAL A 111 19.06 0.09 5.01
CA VAL A 111 18.67 1.32 5.72
C VAL A 111 19.03 1.24 7.20
N PHE A 112 18.84 0.09 7.84
CA PHE A 112 19.22 -0.11 9.24
C PHE A 112 20.74 0.09 9.45
N ALA A 113 21.56 -0.47 8.56
CA ALA A 113 23.01 -0.29 8.58
C ALA A 113 23.43 1.15 8.22
N ALA A 114 22.74 1.78 7.28
CA ALA A 114 23.00 3.16 6.86
C ALA A 114 22.48 4.22 7.86
N ALA A 115 21.69 3.85 8.87
CA ALA A 115 21.05 4.78 9.80
C ALA A 115 22.04 5.75 10.48
N ALA A 116 23.23 5.26 10.85
CA ALA A 116 24.27 6.12 11.43
C ALA A 116 24.82 7.14 10.42
N ALA A 117 24.97 6.75 9.15
CA ALA A 117 25.40 7.65 8.09
C ALA A 117 24.31 8.69 7.75
N ILE A 118 23.03 8.30 7.77
CA ILE A 118 21.89 9.21 7.62
C ILE A 118 21.90 10.27 8.72
N ALA A 119 22.03 9.85 9.98
CA ALA A 119 22.10 10.76 11.12
C ALA A 119 23.29 11.73 11.02
N ALA A 120 24.46 11.24 10.59
CA ALA A 120 25.64 12.08 10.37
C ALA A 120 25.43 13.09 9.23
N PHE A 121 24.81 12.69 8.12
CA PHE A 121 24.55 13.56 6.97
C PHE A 121 23.67 14.76 7.34
N TYR A 122 22.60 14.52 8.11
CA TYR A 122 21.68 15.56 8.57
C TYR A 122 22.17 16.28 9.84
N ARG A 123 23.29 15.84 10.44
CA ARG A 123 23.83 16.35 11.71
C ARG A 123 22.82 16.27 12.86
N GLU A 124 22.05 15.18 12.91
CA GLU A 124 20.97 15.00 13.87
C GLU A 124 20.94 13.55 14.39
N PRO A 125 21.40 13.31 15.62
CA PRO A 125 21.58 11.94 16.15
C PRO A 125 20.27 11.17 16.31
N LEU A 126 19.15 11.86 16.58
CA LEU A 126 17.84 11.22 16.73
C LEU A 126 17.38 10.48 15.46
N LEU A 127 17.86 10.90 14.28
CA LEU A 127 17.53 10.24 13.02
C LEU A 127 18.03 8.80 12.94
N ARG A 128 19.07 8.44 13.71
CA ARG A 128 19.56 7.06 13.72
C ARG A 128 18.47 6.12 14.22
N ASP A 129 17.89 6.43 15.37
CA ASP A 129 16.89 5.58 16.02
C ASP A 129 15.59 5.56 15.21
N ILE A 130 15.20 6.71 14.65
CA ILE A 130 14.01 6.81 13.79
C ILE A 130 14.21 5.99 12.50
N ALA A 131 15.37 6.09 11.84
CA ALA A 131 15.67 5.32 10.64
C ALA A 131 15.72 3.81 10.92
N GLN A 132 16.31 3.40 12.06
CA GLN A 132 16.33 2.00 12.48
C GLN A 132 14.93 1.47 12.81
N ALA A 133 14.08 2.29 13.44
CA ALA A 133 12.70 1.93 13.76
C ALA A 133 11.82 1.77 12.52
N ILE A 134 12.05 2.58 11.48
CA ILE A 134 11.29 2.51 10.23
C ILE A 134 11.84 1.46 9.27
N ALA A 135 13.13 1.11 9.31
CA ALA A 135 13.73 0.14 8.40
C ALA A 135 12.95 -1.21 8.25
N PRO A 136 12.35 -1.81 9.30
CA PRO A 136 11.52 -3.02 9.15
C PRO A 136 10.28 -2.86 8.27
N THR A 137 9.80 -1.63 8.03
CA THR A 137 8.60 -1.40 7.20
C THR A 137 8.83 -1.86 5.77
N PHE A 138 10.06 -1.78 5.23
CA PHE A 138 10.38 -2.28 3.90
C PHE A 138 10.09 -3.77 3.74
N LEU A 139 10.42 -4.57 4.76
CA LEU A 139 10.16 -6.01 4.77
C LEU A 139 8.66 -6.29 4.89
N ILE A 140 7.96 -5.57 5.79
CA ILE A 140 6.51 -5.72 5.98
C ILE A 140 5.76 -5.35 4.69
N ASN A 141 6.15 -4.27 4.04
CA ASN A 141 5.63 -3.86 2.73
C ASN A 141 5.96 -4.93 1.68
N GLY A 142 7.19 -5.48 1.73
CA GLY A 142 7.67 -6.68 1.01
C GLY A 142 6.64 -7.80 0.98
N LEU A 143 6.33 -8.27 2.19
CA LEU A 143 5.46 -9.43 2.42
C LEU A 143 4.01 -9.15 2.04
N THR A 144 3.52 -7.93 2.26
CA THR A 144 2.10 -7.59 2.05
C THR A 144 1.76 -7.28 0.59
N THR A 145 2.76 -6.90 -0.21
CA THR A 145 2.56 -6.42 -1.57
C THR A 145 1.81 -7.38 -2.48
N GLN A 146 2.19 -8.65 -2.47
CA GLN A 146 1.54 -9.63 -3.35
C GLN A 146 0.06 -9.87 -2.97
N TYR A 147 -0.26 -9.81 -1.68
CA TYR A 147 -1.64 -9.90 -1.21
C TYR A 147 -2.47 -8.68 -1.60
N ARG A 148 -1.87 -7.48 -1.52
CA ARG A 148 -2.52 -6.25 -2.00
C ARG A 148 -2.78 -6.30 -3.50
N ALA A 149 -1.78 -6.71 -4.29
CA ALA A 149 -1.92 -6.89 -5.73
C ALA A 149 -3.05 -7.88 -6.08
N GLN A 150 -3.15 -9.00 -5.35
CA GLN A 150 -4.25 -9.96 -5.53
C GLN A 150 -5.62 -9.35 -5.22
N LEU A 151 -5.77 -8.60 -4.12
CA LEU A 151 -7.04 -7.93 -3.78
C LEU A 151 -7.47 -6.94 -4.85
N VAL A 152 -6.51 -6.19 -5.42
CA VAL A 152 -6.76 -5.26 -6.53
C VAL A 152 -7.19 -6.02 -7.79
N ARG A 153 -6.50 -7.12 -8.17
CA ARG A 153 -6.87 -7.97 -9.30
C ARG A 153 -8.27 -8.57 -9.17
N GLU A 154 -8.66 -8.97 -7.96
CA GLU A 154 -9.98 -9.53 -7.66
C GLU A 154 -11.07 -8.46 -7.48
N LEU A 155 -10.74 -7.16 -7.70
CA LEU A 155 -11.63 -6.02 -7.49
C LEU A 155 -12.21 -5.95 -6.06
N ARG A 156 -11.48 -6.49 -5.07
CA ARG A 156 -11.87 -6.54 -3.65
C ARG A 156 -11.42 -5.30 -2.89
N PHE A 157 -11.68 -4.12 -3.46
CA PHE A 157 -11.25 -2.83 -2.93
C PHE A 157 -11.78 -2.54 -1.52
N GLY A 158 -12.99 -2.98 -1.19
CA GLY A 158 -13.54 -2.83 0.17
C GLY A 158 -12.69 -3.52 1.24
N ARG A 159 -12.12 -4.71 0.95
CA ARG A 159 -11.24 -5.42 1.90
C ARG A 159 -9.88 -4.73 2.02
N LEU A 160 -9.38 -4.15 0.93
CA LEU A 160 -8.15 -3.37 0.94
C LEU A 160 -8.31 -2.08 1.75
N ALA A 161 -9.40 -1.35 1.54
CA ALA A 161 -9.73 -0.13 2.27
C ALA A 161 -9.92 -0.40 3.77
N PHE A 162 -10.62 -1.48 4.12
CA PHE A 162 -10.79 -1.90 5.50
C PHE A 162 -9.44 -2.21 6.18
N ALA A 163 -8.56 -2.97 5.52
CA ALA A 163 -7.23 -3.27 6.05
C ALA A 163 -6.38 -2.00 6.25
N ASP A 164 -6.42 -1.06 5.31
CA ASP A 164 -5.71 0.22 5.41
C ASP A 164 -6.22 1.06 6.58
N VAL A 165 -7.54 1.24 6.70
CA VAL A 165 -8.15 2.04 7.76
C VAL A 165 -7.90 1.43 9.13
N CYS A 166 -8.09 0.11 9.29
CA CYS A 166 -7.81 -0.56 10.57
C CYS A 166 -6.33 -0.46 10.96
N GLY A 167 -5.42 -0.63 10.00
CA GLY A 167 -3.99 -0.47 10.24
C GLY A 167 -3.62 0.95 10.67
N GLN A 168 -4.15 1.97 9.99
CA GLN A 168 -3.93 3.37 10.34
C GLN A 168 -4.49 3.72 11.72
N LEU A 169 -5.70 3.26 12.05
CA LEU A 169 -6.31 3.50 13.36
C LEU A 169 -5.53 2.81 14.48
N ALA A 170 -5.08 1.57 14.27
CA ALA A 170 -4.24 0.85 15.23
C ALA A 170 -2.91 1.57 15.46
N GLY A 171 -2.27 2.05 14.39
CA GLY A 171 -1.04 2.84 14.47
C GLY A 171 -1.23 4.16 15.21
N LEU A 172 -2.32 4.88 14.92
CA LEU A 172 -2.65 6.13 15.61
C LEU A 172 -2.94 5.88 17.09
N ALA A 173 -3.69 4.83 17.43
CA ALA A 173 -3.97 4.47 18.82
C ALA A 173 -2.68 4.12 19.58
N ALA A 174 -1.77 3.35 18.96
CA ALA A 174 -0.47 3.04 19.54
C ALA A 174 0.37 4.31 19.76
N ALA A 175 0.36 5.25 18.81
CA ALA A 175 1.08 6.52 18.92
C ALA A 175 0.53 7.44 20.01
N VAL A 176 -0.77 7.40 20.28
CA VAL A 176 -1.41 8.19 21.36
C VAL A 176 -1.19 7.55 22.74
N ALA A 177 -1.05 6.22 22.79
CA ALA A 177 -0.89 5.47 24.03
C ALA A 177 0.56 5.35 24.52
N ALA A 178 1.55 5.56 23.64
CA ALA A 178 2.98 5.57 23.93
C ALA A 178 3.42 6.91 24.53
#